data_AF-A0ABD6E199-F1
#
_entry.id   AF-A0ABD6E199-F1
#
_cell.length_a   1.000
_cell.length_b   1.000
_cell.length_c   1.000
_cell.angle_alpha   90.00
_cell.angle_beta   90.00
_cell.angle_gamma   90.00
#
_symmetry.space_group_name_H-M   'P 1'
#
loop_
_entity.id
_entity.type
_entity.pdbx_description
1 polymer ?
#
loop_
_entity_poly.entity_id
_entity_poly.type
_entity_poly.pdbx_seq_one_letter_code
_entity_poly.pdbx_strand_id
1 'polypeptide(L)'
;MGAPLSVWVAAVLVPIALYVGALVVFIVFGGGFDRTGVLPAAAIPAIAFATLIRGGLEEPGWRGLALPVLQRRIGALQASLVIGVVWALWHVPLFLMPGSSQAGTPFWLYAPIVVGISVIASWLYNAAGGRVLVPVVFHTLSNAVSVTTATGVIGDEVVSQIGLLIVVWVVVAVLVWRYGTERLASKPLPDGGLDFATFDDSHDRGPKPSP
;
A
#
# COMPACT_ATOMS: atom_id res chain seq x y z
N MET A 1 -17.46 10.25 -12.44
CA MET A 1 -17.81 10.40 -11.01
C MET A 1 -16.59 10.11 -10.14
N GLY A 2 -16.34 10.90 -9.08
CA GLY A 2 -15.19 10.80 -8.17
C GLY A 2 -15.12 9.50 -7.35
N ALA A 3 -14.00 9.24 -6.66
CA ALA A 3 -13.98 8.20 -5.63
C ALA A 3 -14.96 8.57 -4.51
N PRO A 4 -15.72 7.60 -3.95
CA PRO A 4 -16.62 7.87 -2.83
C PRO A 4 -15.86 8.42 -1.63
N LEU A 5 -16.49 9.32 -0.87
CA LEU A 5 -15.90 9.89 0.35
C LEU A 5 -15.45 8.80 1.33
N SER A 6 -16.20 7.70 1.46
CA SER A 6 -15.83 6.57 2.31
C SER A 6 -14.48 5.94 1.95
N VAL A 7 -14.10 5.94 0.68
CA VAL A 7 -12.81 5.41 0.23
C VAL A 7 -11.68 6.37 0.57
N TRP A 8 -11.90 7.68 0.46
CA TRP A 8 -10.94 8.68 0.93
C TRP A 8 -10.76 8.64 2.44
N VAL A 9 -11.85 8.50 3.19
CA VAL A 9 -11.80 8.31 4.65
C VAL A 9 -11.01 7.04 4.98
N ALA A 10 -11.24 5.94 4.27
CA ALA A 10 -10.47 4.72 4.45
C ALA A 10 -8.97 4.91 4.15
N ALA A 11 -8.61 5.62 3.09
CA ALA A 11 -7.22 5.89 2.75
C ALA A 11 -6.46 6.66 3.83
N VAL A 12 -7.16 7.46 4.65
CA VAL A 12 -6.58 8.20 5.78
C VAL A 12 -6.61 7.37 7.08
N LEU A 13 -7.72 6.69 7.37
CA LEU A 13 -7.92 6.02 8.65
C LEU A 13 -7.28 4.63 8.73
N VAL A 14 -7.20 3.89 7.61
CA VAL A 14 -6.58 2.56 7.63
C VAL A 14 -5.11 2.61 8.05
N PRO A 15 -4.25 3.51 7.53
CA PRO A 15 -2.88 3.65 8.03
C PRO A 15 -2.82 3.83 9.55
N ILE A 16 -3.63 4.75 10.09
CA ILE A 16 -3.69 5.01 11.53
C ILE A 16 -4.11 3.75 12.29
N ALA A 17 -5.16 3.07 11.82
CA ALA A 17 -5.65 1.85 12.44
C ALA A 17 -4.61 0.71 12.42
N LEU A 18 -3.84 0.55 11.33
CA LEU A 18 -2.79 -0.45 11.23
C LEU A 18 -1.70 -0.23 12.29
N TYR A 19 -1.14 0.98 12.36
CA TYR A 19 -0.03 1.28 13.28
C TYR A 19 -0.49 1.41 14.73
N VAL A 20 -1.66 1.99 15.01
CA VAL A 20 -2.22 2.01 16.36
C VAL A 20 -2.59 0.60 16.82
N GLY A 21 -3.19 -0.20 15.95
CA GLY A 21 -3.47 -1.61 16.24
C GLY A 21 -2.19 -2.39 16.54
N ALA A 22 -1.14 -2.21 15.74
CA ALA A 22 0.16 -2.83 15.95
C ALA A 22 0.76 -2.42 17.30
N LEU A 23 0.69 -1.14 17.65
CA LEU A 23 1.15 -0.60 18.93
C LEU A 23 0.37 -1.18 20.10
N VAL A 24 -0.95 -1.31 19.99
CA VAL A 24 -1.79 -1.94 21.01
C VAL A 24 -1.41 -3.41 21.21
N VAL A 25 -1.23 -4.17 20.13
CA VAL A 25 -0.75 -5.55 20.20
C VAL A 25 0.59 -5.60 20.90
N PHE A 26 1.54 -4.75 20.50
CA PHE A 26 2.87 -4.68 21.11
C PHE A 26 2.81 -4.41 22.63
N ILE A 27 2.00 -3.42 23.06
CA ILE A 27 1.83 -3.08 24.48
C ILE A 27 1.20 -4.23 25.27
N VAL A 28 0.19 -4.90 24.71
CA VAL A 28 -0.45 -6.06 25.35
C VAL A 28 0.55 -7.20 25.60
N PHE A 29 1.55 -7.36 24.74
CA PHE A 29 2.62 -8.34 24.90
C PHE A 29 3.85 -7.82 25.67
N GLY A 30 3.70 -6.73 26.42
CA GLY A 30 4.73 -6.22 27.35
C GLY A 30 5.67 -5.16 26.75
N GLY A 31 5.38 -4.68 25.54
CA GLY A 31 6.08 -3.55 24.95
C GLY A 31 5.74 -2.21 25.62
N GLY A 32 6.65 -1.24 25.53
CA GLY A 32 6.47 0.11 26.03
C GLY A 32 6.22 1.13 24.92
N PHE A 33 5.63 2.28 25.29
CA PHE A 33 5.50 3.42 24.40
C PHE A 33 5.70 4.73 25.16
N ASP A 34 6.66 5.54 24.73
CA ASP A 34 6.89 6.88 25.23
C ASP A 34 6.42 7.92 24.21
N ARG A 35 5.42 8.70 24.63
CA ARG A 35 4.84 9.76 23.82
C ARG A 35 5.82 10.90 23.55
N THR A 36 6.84 11.09 24.40
CA THR A 36 7.88 12.11 24.17
C THR A 36 8.76 11.77 22.97
N GLY A 37 8.82 10.49 22.59
CA GLY A 37 9.47 10.03 21.36
C GLY A 37 8.65 10.29 20.10
N VAL A 38 7.39 10.72 20.17
CA VAL A 38 6.59 11.04 18.97
C VAL A 38 7.07 12.35 18.35
N LEU A 39 7.30 12.34 17.04
CA LEU A 39 7.73 13.55 16.34
C LEU A 39 6.68 14.68 16.49
N PRO A 40 7.12 15.94 16.69
CA PRO A 40 6.21 17.04 16.97
C PRO A 40 5.27 17.28 15.80
N ALA A 41 4.02 17.68 16.08
CA ALA A 41 3.02 17.96 15.06
C ALA A 41 3.49 19.01 14.01
N ALA A 42 4.36 19.94 14.42
CA ALA A 42 4.97 20.91 13.52
C ALA A 42 5.84 20.26 12.40
N ALA A 43 6.32 19.03 12.58
CA ALA A 43 7.08 18.29 11.58
C ALA A 43 6.20 17.57 10.55
N ILE A 44 4.88 17.48 10.78
CA ILE A 44 3.94 16.75 9.90
C ILE A 44 4.04 17.19 8.43
N PRO A 45 4.08 18.50 8.09
CA PRO A 45 4.18 18.91 6.69
C PRO A 45 5.46 18.41 6.01
N ALA A 46 6.60 18.47 6.72
CA ALA A 46 7.88 18.01 6.20
C ALA A 46 7.92 16.49 6.05
N ILE A 47 7.38 15.75 7.02
CA ILE A 47 7.28 14.28 6.97
C ILE A 47 6.36 13.86 5.83
N ALA A 48 5.18 14.48 5.69
CA ALA A 48 4.24 14.18 4.62
C ALA A 48 4.86 14.45 3.24
N PHE A 49 5.56 15.57 3.07
CA PHE A 49 6.27 15.86 1.82
C PHE A 49 7.37 14.84 1.53
N ALA A 50 8.22 14.54 2.51
CA ALA A 50 9.31 13.57 2.34
C ALA A 50 8.80 12.17 1.99
N THR A 51 7.73 11.73 2.66
CA THR A 51 7.12 10.40 2.44
C THR A 51 6.30 10.31 1.16
N LEU A 52 5.75 11.43 0.68
CA LEU A 52 5.17 11.52 -0.66
C LEU A 52 6.24 11.26 -1.72
N ILE A 53 7.37 11.97 -1.66
CA ILE A 53 8.44 11.85 -2.65
C ILE A 53 9.11 10.46 -2.59
N ARG A 54 9.37 9.94 -1.40
CA ARG A 54 10.11 8.69 -1.22
C ARG A 54 9.29 7.42 -1.38
N GLY A 55 7.97 7.49 -1.21
CA GLY A 55 7.09 6.31 -1.26
C GLY A 55 5.80 6.55 -2.04
N GLY A 56 5.05 7.61 -1.73
CA GLY A 56 3.76 7.88 -2.40
C GLY A 56 3.86 7.93 -3.93
N LEU A 57 4.96 8.45 -4.47
CA LEU A 57 5.22 8.51 -5.92
C LEU A 57 5.58 7.17 -6.58
N GLU A 58 5.66 6.07 -5.84
CA GLU A 58 5.79 4.73 -6.42
C GLU A 58 4.45 4.21 -6.97
N GLU A 59 3.32 4.68 -6.43
CA GLU A 59 1.98 4.17 -6.74
C GLU A 59 1.53 4.34 -8.20
N PRO A 60 1.94 5.38 -8.96
CA PRO A 60 1.74 5.42 -10.40
C PRO A 60 2.31 4.21 -11.14
N GLY A 61 3.45 3.66 -10.71
CA GLY A 61 4.00 2.42 -11.28
C GLY A 61 3.23 1.19 -10.81
N TRP A 62 3.04 1.05 -9.50
CA TRP A 62 2.43 -0.15 -8.93
C TRP A 62 0.93 -0.26 -9.20
N ARG A 63 0.15 0.78 -8.88
CA ARG A 63 -1.31 0.80 -9.06
C ARG A 63 -1.76 1.50 -10.34
N GLY A 64 -0.96 2.41 -10.88
CA GLY A 64 -1.29 3.08 -12.14
C GLY A 64 -0.92 2.28 -13.39
N LEU A 65 0.05 1.37 -13.32
CA LEU A 65 0.52 0.58 -14.46
C LEU A 65 0.39 -0.92 -14.23
N ALA A 66 1.08 -1.47 -13.23
CA ALA A 66 1.22 -2.92 -13.06
C ALA A 66 -0.09 -3.61 -12.64
N LEU A 67 -0.75 -3.09 -11.60
CA LEU A 67 -1.95 -3.70 -11.03
C LEU A 67 -3.07 -3.87 -12.06
N PRO A 68 -3.46 -2.85 -12.86
CA PRO A 68 -4.48 -3.01 -13.88
C PRO A 68 -4.27 -4.16 -14.86
N VAL A 69 -3.03 -4.32 -15.33
CA VAL A 69 -2.68 -5.34 -16.33
C VAL A 69 -2.73 -6.72 -15.68
N LEU A 70 -2.13 -6.87 -14.51
CA LEU A 70 -2.04 -8.15 -13.80
C LEU A 70 -3.39 -8.61 -13.28
N GLN A 71 -4.17 -7.73 -12.63
CA GLN A 71 -5.42 -8.14 -11.99
C GLN A 71 -6.51 -8.58 -12.97
N ARG A 72 -6.44 -8.16 -14.24
CA ARG A 72 -7.32 -8.66 -15.30
C ARG A 72 -6.98 -10.09 -15.74
N ARG A 73 -5.75 -10.54 -15.54
CA ARG A 73 -5.28 -11.88 -15.96
C ARG A 73 -5.37 -12.91 -14.85
N ILE A 74 -5.08 -12.52 -13.62
CA ILE A 74 -4.91 -13.42 -12.47
C ILE A 74 -5.73 -13.01 -11.23
N GLY A 75 -6.63 -12.02 -11.35
CA GLY A 75 -7.44 -11.53 -10.24
C GLY A 75 -6.68 -10.58 -9.30
N ALA A 76 -7.44 -9.80 -8.52
CA ALA A 76 -6.90 -8.72 -7.70
C ALA A 76 -5.96 -9.20 -6.58
N LEU A 77 -6.29 -10.29 -5.88
CA LEU A 77 -5.45 -10.80 -4.80
C LEU A 77 -4.10 -11.30 -5.34
N GLN A 78 -4.10 -12.18 -6.34
CA GLN A 78 -2.85 -12.73 -6.88
C GLN A 78 -1.97 -11.63 -7.48
N ALA A 79 -2.56 -10.68 -8.23
CA ALA A 79 -1.83 -9.53 -8.74
C ALA A 79 -1.20 -8.69 -7.61
N SER A 80 -1.94 -8.47 -6.52
CA SER A 80 -1.44 -7.71 -5.37
C SER A 80 -0.32 -8.41 -4.62
N LEU A 81 -0.37 -9.74 -4.51
CA LEU A 81 0.69 -10.55 -3.91
C LEU A 81 1.95 -10.51 -4.77
N VAL A 82 1.83 -10.70 -6.08
CA VAL A 82 2.96 -10.60 -7.03
C VAL A 82 3.60 -9.22 -6.96
N ILE A 83 2.80 -8.16 -7.06
CA ILE A 83 3.30 -6.78 -6.92
C ILE A 83 3.94 -6.59 -5.55
N GLY A 84 3.34 -7.11 -4.48
CA GLY A 84 3.87 -6.99 -3.13
C GLY A 84 5.23 -7.65 -2.96
N VAL A 85 5.46 -8.81 -3.56
CA VAL A 85 6.75 -9.51 -3.54
C VAL A 85 7.80 -8.72 -4.32
N VAL A 86 7.47 -8.28 -5.54
CA VAL A 86 8.38 -7.45 -6.35
C VAL A 86 8.70 -6.15 -5.64
N TRP A 87 7.71 -5.53 -4.98
CA TRP A 87 7.86 -4.31 -4.23
C TRP A 87 8.70 -4.51 -2.96
N ALA A 88 8.55 -5.63 -2.24
CA ALA A 88 9.45 -5.97 -1.13
C ALA A 88 10.90 -6.11 -1.60
N LEU A 89 11.13 -6.79 -2.74
CA LEU A 89 12.46 -6.96 -3.33
C LEU A 89 13.06 -5.63 -3.81
N TRP A 90 12.23 -4.71 -4.34
CA TRP A 90 12.65 -3.36 -4.72
C TRP A 90 13.30 -2.60 -3.55
N HIS A 91 12.93 -2.90 -2.30
CA HIS A 91 13.51 -2.26 -1.12
C HIS A 91 14.80 -2.92 -0.60
N VAL A 92 15.24 -4.06 -1.14
CA VAL A 92 16.46 -4.76 -0.68
C VAL A 92 17.69 -3.83 -0.59
N PRO A 93 17.95 -2.91 -1.53
CA PRO A 93 19.07 -1.99 -1.39
C PRO A 93 19.03 -1.15 -0.11
N LEU A 94 17.85 -0.80 0.42
CA LEU A 94 17.75 -0.02 1.65
C LEU A 94 18.26 -0.78 2.88
N PHE A 95 18.13 -2.10 2.92
CA PHE A 95 18.67 -2.92 4.03
C PHE A 95 20.20 -2.91 4.06
N LEU A 96 20.83 -2.60 2.93
CA LEU A 96 22.29 -2.53 2.79
C LEU A 96 22.83 -1.10 2.99
N MET A 97 21.95 -0.10 3.09
CA MET A 97 22.33 1.32 3.26
C MET A 97 22.33 1.70 4.74
N PRO A 98 23.50 2.01 5.34
CA PRO A 98 23.56 2.50 6.71
C PRO A 98 22.71 3.77 6.90
N GLY A 99 21.94 3.81 7.98
CA GLY A 99 21.07 4.94 8.31
C GLY A 99 19.73 4.98 7.56
N SER A 100 19.43 3.97 6.73
CA SER A 100 18.08 3.81 6.20
C SER A 100 17.11 3.35 7.30
N SER A 101 15.81 3.58 7.09
CA SER A 101 14.75 3.09 7.97
C SER A 101 14.59 1.57 8.01
N GLN A 102 15.26 0.85 7.09
CA GLN A 102 15.20 -0.61 6.96
C GLN A 102 16.48 -1.26 7.48
N ALA A 103 17.52 -0.47 7.77
CA ALA A 103 18.78 -0.97 8.30
C ALA A 103 18.54 -1.56 9.70
N GLY A 104 18.86 -2.85 9.87
CA GLY A 104 18.67 -3.57 11.13
C GLY A 104 17.35 -4.35 11.25
N THR A 105 16.34 -4.03 10.43
CA THR A 105 15.09 -4.82 10.39
C THR A 105 15.31 -6.13 9.62
N PRO A 106 14.83 -7.29 10.10
CA PRO A 106 14.95 -8.53 9.36
C PRO A 106 14.07 -8.54 8.09
N PHE A 107 14.66 -8.80 6.92
CA PHE A 107 13.93 -8.81 5.64
C PHE A 107 12.78 -9.82 5.62
N TRP A 108 12.95 -10.99 6.26
CA TRP A 108 11.91 -12.02 6.34
C TRP A 108 10.66 -11.56 7.11
N LEU A 109 10.78 -10.55 7.97
CA LEU A 109 9.66 -9.95 8.70
C LEU A 109 9.06 -8.78 7.90
N TYR A 110 9.92 -7.96 7.29
CA TYR A 110 9.50 -6.83 6.45
C TYR A 110 8.71 -7.25 5.21
N ALA A 111 9.21 -8.25 4.47
CA ALA A 111 8.63 -8.67 3.19
C ALA A 111 7.14 -9.06 3.29
N PRO A 112 6.70 -9.92 4.23
CA PRO A 112 5.28 -10.26 4.34
C PRO A 112 4.40 -9.08 4.81
N ILE A 113 4.94 -8.10 5.53
CA ILE A 113 4.22 -6.85 5.87
C ILE A 113 3.96 -6.05 4.61
N VAL A 114 5.00 -5.80 3.79
CA VAL A 114 4.88 -5.06 2.53
C VAL A 114 3.93 -5.75 1.56
N VAL A 115 3.97 -7.08 1.48
CA VAL A 115 3.04 -7.87 0.67
C VAL A 115 1.59 -7.66 1.14
N GLY A 116 1.32 -7.65 2.44
CA GLY A 116 -0.01 -7.37 2.96
C GLY A 116 -0.47 -5.93 2.71
N ILE A 117 0.42 -4.94 2.88
CA ILE A 117 0.16 -3.52 2.55
C ILE A 117 -0.17 -3.37 1.06
N SER A 118 0.53 -4.10 0.19
CA SER A 118 0.26 -4.14 -1.25
C SER A 118 -1.18 -4.56 -1.57
N VAL A 119 -1.73 -5.54 -0.84
CA VAL A 119 -3.13 -5.99 -0.97
C VAL A 119 -4.10 -4.89 -0.53
N ILE A 120 -3.83 -4.22 0.60
CA ILE A 120 -4.67 -3.13 1.12
C ILE A 120 -4.67 -1.93 0.15
N ALA A 121 -3.52 -1.57 -0.41
CA ALA A 121 -3.41 -0.51 -1.41
C ALA A 121 -4.19 -0.84 -2.70
N SER A 122 -4.13 -2.09 -3.15
CA SER A 122 -4.91 -2.55 -4.30
C SER A 122 -6.42 -2.55 -4.04
N TRP A 123 -6.86 -2.90 -2.82
CA TRP A 123 -8.26 -2.75 -2.42
C TRP A 123 -8.72 -1.29 -2.53
N LEU A 124 -7.96 -0.34 -1.99
CA LEU A 124 -8.28 1.08 -2.06
C LEU A 124 -8.35 1.57 -3.50
N TYR A 125 -7.41 1.16 -4.35
CA TYR A 125 -7.41 1.46 -5.78
C TYR A 125 -8.67 0.95 -6.48
N ASN A 126 -9.05 -0.31 -6.25
CA ASN A 126 -10.24 -0.92 -6.85
C ASN A 126 -11.54 -0.27 -6.32
N ALA A 127 -11.63 -0.02 -5.01
CA ALA A 127 -12.78 0.66 -4.39
C ALA A 127 -12.94 2.11 -4.89
N ALA A 128 -11.83 2.76 -5.21
CA ALA A 128 -11.78 4.10 -5.79
C ALA A 128 -12.14 4.16 -7.29
N GLY A 129 -12.33 3.01 -7.95
CA GLY A 129 -12.56 2.94 -9.39
C GLY A 129 -11.33 3.31 -10.19
N GLY A 130 -10.14 2.86 -9.75
CA GLY A 130 -8.89 2.98 -10.52
C GLY A 130 -8.12 4.28 -10.32
N ARG A 131 -8.47 5.06 -9.28
CA ARG A 131 -7.84 6.36 -9.01
C ARG A 131 -6.57 6.18 -8.22
N VAL A 132 -5.42 6.34 -8.87
CA VAL A 132 -4.07 6.22 -8.28
C VAL A 132 -3.84 7.19 -7.13
N LEU A 133 -4.48 8.35 -7.11
CA LEU A 133 -4.29 9.32 -6.02
C LEU A 133 -4.72 8.75 -4.64
N VAL A 134 -5.66 7.80 -4.60
CA VAL A 134 -6.09 7.17 -3.34
C VAL A 134 -4.97 6.33 -2.71
N PRO A 135 -4.35 5.34 -3.40
CA PRO A 135 -3.20 4.64 -2.86
C PRO A 135 -1.99 5.56 -2.62
N VAL A 136 -1.78 6.63 -3.40
CA VAL A 136 -0.74 7.64 -3.11
C VAL A 136 -0.92 8.22 -1.71
N VAL A 137 -2.12 8.71 -1.38
CA VAL A 137 -2.43 9.27 -0.06
C VAL A 137 -2.26 8.21 1.04
N PHE A 138 -2.77 7.01 0.83
CA PHE A 138 -2.64 5.90 1.77
C PHE A 138 -1.17 5.55 2.06
N HIS A 139 -0.34 5.44 1.03
CA HIS A 139 1.06 5.09 1.17
C HIS A 139 1.86 6.23 1.84
N THR A 140 1.66 7.48 1.41
CA THR A 140 2.25 8.65 2.07
C THR A 140 1.92 8.67 3.57
N LEU A 141 0.66 8.50 3.94
CA LEU A 141 0.23 8.51 5.34
C LEU A 141 0.73 7.28 6.11
N SER A 142 0.80 6.10 5.50
CA SER A 142 1.37 4.91 6.13
C SER A 142 2.83 5.12 6.52
N ASN A 143 3.63 5.70 5.62
CA ASN A 143 5.03 6.02 5.90
C ASN A 143 5.13 7.15 6.95
N ALA A 144 4.26 8.16 6.88
CA ALA A 144 4.27 9.26 7.82
C ALA A 144 3.93 8.80 9.25
N VAL A 145 2.91 7.97 9.42
CA VAL A 145 2.53 7.41 10.73
C VAL A 145 3.64 6.51 11.29
N SER A 146 4.23 5.66 10.45
CA SER A 146 5.38 4.82 10.82
C SER A 146 6.53 5.66 11.36
N VAL A 147 7.02 6.63 10.59
CA VAL A 147 8.16 7.49 10.96
C VAL A 147 7.85 8.34 12.20
N THR A 148 6.62 8.85 12.32
CA THR A 148 6.22 9.72 13.43
C THR A 148 6.17 8.97 14.77
N THR A 149 5.87 7.67 14.75
CA THR A 149 5.64 6.86 15.97
C THR A 149 6.78 5.92 16.30
N ALA A 150 7.65 5.57 15.34
CA ALA A 150 8.73 4.60 15.51
C ALA A 150 9.66 4.93 16.70
N THR A 151 10.01 6.20 16.87
CA THR A 151 10.91 6.68 17.95
C THR A 151 10.26 6.65 19.34
N GLY A 152 8.94 6.51 19.43
CA GLY A 152 8.23 6.34 20.69
C GLY A 152 8.13 4.89 21.16
N VAL A 153 8.46 3.91 20.32
CA VAL A 153 8.41 2.49 20.68
C VAL A 153 9.57 2.14 21.61
N ILE A 154 9.28 1.57 22.78
CA ILE A 154 10.28 1.11 23.75
C ILE A 154 10.20 -0.41 23.86
N GLY A 155 11.27 -1.10 23.49
CA GLY A 155 11.39 -2.55 23.59
C GLY A 155 11.90 -3.16 22.30
N ASP A 156 11.60 -4.44 22.11
CA ASP A 156 12.10 -5.21 20.97
C ASP A 156 11.40 -4.81 19.65
N GLU A 157 12.19 -4.32 18.69
CA GLU A 157 11.70 -3.91 17.37
C GLU A 157 11.04 -5.07 16.62
N VAL A 158 11.61 -6.28 16.69
CA VAL A 158 11.07 -7.47 16.04
C VAL A 158 9.67 -7.79 16.58
N VAL A 159 9.47 -7.71 17.89
CA VAL A 159 8.15 -7.95 18.51
C VAL A 159 7.13 -6.89 18.07
N SER A 160 7.53 -5.62 17.98
CA SER A 160 6.64 -4.56 17.46
C SER A 160 6.24 -4.79 15.99
N GLN A 161 7.18 -5.24 15.16
CA GLN A 161 6.96 -5.55 13.75
C GLN A 161 6.09 -6.82 13.58
N ILE A 162 6.20 -7.80 14.47
CA ILE A 162 5.27 -8.94 14.51
C ILE A 162 3.84 -8.46 14.79
N GLY A 163 3.66 -7.49 15.71
CA GLY A 163 2.36 -6.86 15.94
C GLY A 163 1.77 -6.24 14.67
N LEU A 164 2.59 -5.51 13.90
CA LEU A 164 2.18 -4.93 12.62
C LEU A 164 1.83 -6.01 11.59
N LEU A 165 2.66 -7.06 11.48
CA LEU A 165 2.41 -8.20 10.61
C LEU A 165 1.04 -8.83 10.89
N ILE A 166 0.73 -9.10 12.16
CA ILE A 166 -0.55 -9.68 12.57
C ILE A 166 -1.71 -8.78 12.13
N VAL A 167 -1.65 -7.49 12.46
CA VAL A 167 -2.73 -6.55 12.16
C VAL A 167 -2.95 -6.39 10.65
N VAL A 168 -1.88 -6.28 9.87
CA VAL A 168 -1.95 -6.20 8.40
C VAL A 168 -2.64 -7.44 7.83
N TRP A 169 -2.25 -8.65 8.25
CA TRP A 169 -2.83 -9.87 7.71
C TRP A 169 -4.24 -10.17 8.21
N VAL A 170 -4.62 -9.68 9.40
CA VAL A 170 -6.02 -9.66 9.84
C VAL A 170 -6.85 -8.78 8.91
N VAL A 171 -6.38 -7.57 8.59
CA VAL A 171 -7.08 -6.69 7.64
C VAL A 171 -7.19 -7.34 6.26
N VAL A 172 -6.11 -7.95 5.75
CA VAL A 172 -6.14 -8.69 4.48
C VAL A 172 -7.17 -9.83 4.52
N ALA A 173 -7.20 -10.61 5.59
CA ALA A 173 -8.18 -11.69 5.75
C ALA A 173 -9.62 -11.16 5.75
N VAL A 174 -9.89 -10.05 6.44
CA VAL A 174 -11.20 -9.39 6.45
C VAL A 174 -11.58 -8.89 5.04
N LEU A 175 -10.64 -8.30 4.31
CA LEU A 175 -10.89 -7.84 2.93
C LEU A 175 -11.22 -9.01 2.00
N VAL A 176 -10.45 -10.10 2.07
CA VAL A 176 -10.68 -11.32 1.27
C VAL A 176 -12.02 -11.94 1.62
N TRP A 177 -12.35 -12.07 2.91
CA TRP A 177 -13.64 -12.58 3.35
C TRP A 177 -14.80 -11.71 2.86
N ARG A 178 -14.67 -10.39 2.90
CA ARG A 178 -15.74 -9.44 2.57
C ARG A 178 -15.98 -9.25 1.07
N TYR A 179 -14.92 -9.29 0.26
CA TYR A 179 -14.95 -8.89 -1.15
C TYR A 179 -14.48 -9.98 -2.13
N GLY A 180 -13.96 -11.10 -1.61
CA GLY A 180 -13.40 -12.17 -2.42
C GLY A 180 -12.05 -11.81 -3.04
N THR A 181 -11.42 -12.82 -3.65
CA THR A 181 -10.06 -12.74 -4.19
C THR A 181 -9.98 -12.06 -5.56
N GLU A 182 -11.06 -12.12 -6.35
CA GLU A 182 -11.07 -11.64 -7.74
C GLU A 182 -11.01 -10.12 -7.85
N ARG A 183 -11.71 -9.41 -6.96
CA ARG A 183 -11.90 -7.97 -7.06
C ARG A 183 -11.31 -7.20 -5.89
N LEU A 184 -11.26 -7.82 -4.71
CA LEU A 184 -10.96 -7.18 -3.42
C LEU A 184 -11.86 -5.99 -3.07
N ALA A 185 -12.80 -5.56 -3.91
CA ALA A 185 -13.73 -4.46 -3.68
C ALA A 185 -15.13 -4.84 -4.17
N SER A 186 -16.14 -4.10 -3.73
CA SER A 186 -17.54 -4.32 -4.13
C SER A 186 -17.84 -3.90 -5.58
N LYS A 187 -16.97 -3.08 -6.18
CA LYS A 187 -17.11 -2.60 -7.55
C LYS A 187 -16.42 -3.54 -8.54
N PRO A 188 -16.81 -3.53 -9.82
CA PRO A 188 -16.01 -4.15 -10.88
C PRO A 188 -14.57 -3.63 -10.87
N LEU A 189 -13.66 -4.44 -11.41
CA LEU A 189 -12.28 -3.99 -11.62
C LEU A 189 -12.28 -2.73 -12.50
N PRO A 190 -11.45 -1.72 -12.18
CA PRO A 190 -11.40 -0.51 -12.98
C PRO A 190 -10.97 -0.77 -14.42
N ASP A 191 -11.67 -0.14 -15.37
CA ASP A 191 -11.22 -0.01 -16.74
C ASP A 191 -10.14 1.09 -16.77
N GLY A 192 -8.88 0.73 -16.50
CA GLY A 192 -7.80 1.71 -16.54
C GLY A 192 -6.47 1.25 -15.94
N GLY A 193 -5.41 1.88 -16.44
CA GLY A 193 -3.97 1.62 -16.49
C GLY A 193 -3.54 2.10 -17.90
N LEU A 194 -2.32 2.64 -18.13
CA LEU A 194 -1.94 3.21 -19.45
C LEU A 194 -2.52 2.34 -20.60
N ASP A 195 -3.43 2.91 -21.38
CA ASP A 195 -4.26 2.16 -22.31
C ASP A 195 -3.44 1.78 -23.54
N PHE A 196 -2.70 0.68 -23.46
CA PHE A 196 -1.90 0.18 -24.58
C PHE A 196 -2.75 -0.58 -25.62
N ALA A 197 -4.05 -0.82 -25.35
CA ALA A 197 -4.93 -1.53 -26.27
C ALA A 197 -5.37 -0.65 -27.46
N THR A 198 -5.29 0.68 -27.34
CA THR A 198 -5.66 1.60 -28.43
C THR A 198 -4.60 1.77 -29.52
N PHE A 199 -3.42 1.15 -29.38
CA PHE A 199 -2.36 1.28 -30.39
C PHE A 199 -2.47 0.27 -31.54
N ASP A 200 -3.21 -0.84 -31.38
CA ASP A 200 -3.25 -1.94 -32.36
C ASP A 200 -4.38 -1.77 -33.42
N ASP A 201 -5.47 -1.06 -33.07
CA ASP A 201 -6.65 -0.91 -33.95
C ASP A 201 -6.48 0.09 -35.11
N SER A 202 -5.31 0.73 -35.24
CA SER A 202 -5.06 1.73 -36.29
C SER A 202 -4.45 1.15 -37.57
N HIS A 203 -4.09 -0.14 -37.60
CA HIS A 203 -3.42 -0.75 -38.75
C HIS A 203 -4.26 -1.73 -39.58
N ASP A 204 -5.51 -2.02 -39.16
CA ASP A 204 -6.33 -3.03 -39.85
C ASP A 204 -7.59 -2.48 -40.57
N ARG A 205 -7.66 -1.16 -40.77
CA ARG A 205 -8.69 -0.58 -41.65
C ARG A 205 -8.24 -0.63 -43.10
N GLY A 206 -8.40 -1.81 -43.71
CA GLY A 206 -8.35 -1.95 -45.16
C GLY A 206 -9.32 -0.97 -45.85
N PRO A 207 -9.02 -0.53 -47.09
CA PRO A 207 -9.82 0.47 -47.78
C PRO A 207 -11.26 -0.01 -47.96
N LYS A 208 -12.22 0.84 -47.55
CA LYS A 208 -13.65 0.58 -47.79
C LYS A 208 -13.92 0.56 -49.30
N PRO A 209 -14.69 -0.41 -49.82
CA PRO A 209 -15.10 -0.39 -51.22
C PRO A 209 -16.03 0.82 -51.46
N SER A 210 -15.72 1.58 -52.50
CA SER A 210 -16.53 2.68 -52.99
C SER A 210 -17.80 2.16 -53.69
N PRO A 211 -18.96 2.82 -53.50
CA PRO A 211 -20.20 2.49 -54.20
C PRO A 211 -20.17 2.85 -55.70
#